data_AF-A0A2N2M512-F1
#
_entry.id   AF-A0A2N2M512-F1
#
_cell.length_a   1.000
_cell.length_b   1.000
_cell.length_c   1.000
_cell.angle_alpha   90.00
_cell.angle_beta   90.00
_cell.angle_gamma   90.00
#
_symmetry.space_group_name_H-M   'P 1'
#
loop_
_entity.id
_entity.type
_entity.pdbx_description
1 polymer ?
#
loop_
_entity_poly.entity_id
_entity_poly.type
_entity_poly.pdbx_seq_one_letter_code
_entity_poly.pdbx_strand_id
1 'polypeptide(L)'
;MDDFIQTCTGCGICREACPFLIEYGSPDEILAGRPEVSFYCTSCRRCDTACPLGLSPSAALSETKERLVRGQKIPPPVQKALNGARGFAKAGHGFPFAFYKSAETVFWPGCALAANRPSLVREICAVLSRHLDTKIGLVLDCCYDPVHGLGDTQTAVNALQDINKRLQTGGVRQVITGCLNCHKLLSLYLQDIKVVFILDLLPAELFEKKWTSAAYLHHPCPSSSWEGTMQAAQDVFSALSLPQGGKKLVSAGPSEAICCGNGGGLSSSLPSLADRFLNEIVEKADTDTVVTYCSGCQNRFLNQGATSVHLLECLSQKPSRKKVPSALGQWANRFMLAMTYRVKTVKFLAALLMVLLVLGGVYLTQQNVFSADAMTALLGRHPVAAPLIFLCIYAISPSLFLPSIPLALAAGFFWGPVWGVVFSISGATLGSCLPFFLSRYLFQDAVKSKVPIERWDWFQDKVSRHGWKAVAFTRLIPVFPFNLLNYLFGLTPIPFRHYLWSTFVFMLPACIAFVAFGSSLGELILRGNIRGLVTGIVIAVLAFLIPVALRPFFRKIGGNRDETIEDHPDKPRQS
;
A
#
# COMPACT_ATOMS: atom_id res chain seq x y z
N MET A 1 -14.29 19.78 30.91
CA MET A 1 -15.41 20.70 30.62
C MET A 1 -15.89 21.45 31.87
N ASP A 2 -16.21 20.73 32.96
CA ASP A 2 -16.77 21.34 34.18
C ASP A 2 -15.81 22.36 34.82
N ASP A 3 -14.52 22.05 34.84
CA ASP A 3 -13.45 22.95 35.28
C ASP A 3 -13.40 24.27 34.48
N PHE A 4 -13.60 24.20 33.16
CA PHE A 4 -13.67 25.40 32.31
C PHE A 4 -14.86 26.27 32.66
N ILE A 5 -16.05 25.68 32.85
CA ILE A 5 -17.28 26.42 33.18
C ILE A 5 -17.15 27.10 34.54
N GLN A 6 -16.52 26.44 35.52
CA GLN A 6 -16.30 27.00 36.86
C GLN A 6 -15.28 28.13 36.88
N THR A 7 -14.31 28.11 35.96
CA THR A 7 -13.20 29.08 35.93
C THR A 7 -13.43 30.23 34.95
N CYS A 8 -14.27 30.05 33.92
CA CYS A 8 -14.57 31.11 32.96
C CYS A 8 -15.34 32.26 33.62
N THR A 9 -14.84 33.49 33.45
CA THR A 9 -15.48 34.70 34.01
C THR A 9 -16.51 35.35 33.08
N GLY A 10 -16.77 34.77 31.90
CA GLY A 10 -17.71 35.34 30.93
C GLY A 10 -17.27 36.69 30.33
N CYS A 11 -15.96 37.02 30.35
CA CYS A 11 -15.45 38.33 29.93
C CYS A 11 -15.67 38.70 28.45
N GLY A 12 -16.02 37.75 27.58
CA GLY A 12 -16.37 38.02 26.19
C GLY A 12 -15.20 38.26 25.22
N ILE A 13 -13.94 38.42 25.66
CA ILE A 13 -12.80 38.73 24.76
C ILE A 13 -12.63 37.68 23.64
N CYS A 14 -12.75 36.39 23.97
CA CYS A 14 -12.65 35.33 22.96
C CYS A 14 -13.76 35.40 21.89
N ARG A 15 -14.89 36.05 22.19
CA ARG A 15 -16.02 36.25 21.28
C ARG A 15 -15.62 37.16 20.11
N GLU A 16 -14.96 38.28 20.41
CA GLU A 16 -14.55 39.27 19.41
C GLU A 16 -13.56 38.68 18.38
N ALA A 17 -12.77 37.69 18.78
CA ALA A 17 -11.78 37.05 17.92
C ALA A 17 -12.35 35.95 17.00
N CYS A 18 -13.63 35.58 17.09
CA CYS A 18 -14.15 34.39 16.44
C CYS A 18 -15.56 34.57 15.84
N PRO A 19 -15.72 34.54 14.51
CA PRO A 19 -17.04 34.59 13.86
C PRO A 19 -18.08 33.59 14.36
N PHE A 20 -17.66 32.42 14.86
CA PHE A 20 -18.53 31.43 15.49
C PHE A 20 -19.08 31.90 16.84
N LEU A 21 -18.20 32.41 17.71
CA LEU A 21 -18.61 32.89 19.04
C LEU A 21 -19.43 34.18 18.95
N ILE A 22 -19.15 35.05 17.97
CA ILE A 22 -19.98 36.24 17.70
C ILE A 22 -21.45 35.84 17.49
N GLU A 23 -21.71 34.82 16.67
CA GLU A 23 -23.06 34.36 16.32
C GLU A 23 -23.74 33.57 17.45
N TYR A 24 -22.99 32.70 18.14
CA TYR A 24 -23.59 31.72 19.03
C TYR A 24 -23.44 32.00 20.52
N GLY A 25 -22.60 32.97 20.91
CA GLY A 25 -22.32 33.34 22.29
C GLY A 25 -20.93 32.93 22.76
N SER A 26 -20.62 33.29 23.99
CA SER A 26 -19.39 32.90 24.66
C SER A 26 -19.33 31.38 24.92
N PRO A 27 -18.12 30.80 25.09
CA PRO A 27 -17.98 29.37 25.31
C PRO A 27 -18.77 28.84 26.53
N ASP A 28 -18.79 29.57 27.65
CA ASP A 28 -19.56 29.19 28.85
C ASP A 28 -21.08 29.18 28.60
N GLU A 29 -21.62 30.21 27.92
CA GLU A 29 -23.03 30.25 27.50
C GLU A 29 -23.40 29.06 26.58
N ILE A 30 -22.53 28.74 25.62
CA ILE A 30 -22.72 27.61 24.70
C ILE A 30 -22.73 26.29 25.47
N LEU A 31 -21.74 26.07 26.34
CA LEU A 31 -21.59 24.82 27.08
C LEU A 31 -22.73 24.58 28.08
N ALA A 32 -23.24 25.64 28.72
CA ALA A 32 -24.33 25.56 29.68
C ALA A 32 -25.72 25.46 29.02
N GLY A 33 -25.94 26.17 27.92
CA GLY A 33 -27.27 26.30 27.31
C GLY A 33 -27.49 25.46 26.05
N ARG A 34 -26.55 25.51 25.09
CA ARG A 34 -26.71 24.96 23.73
C ARG A 34 -25.48 24.15 23.29
N PRO A 35 -25.13 23.06 24.01
CA PRO A 35 -23.87 22.35 23.80
C PRO A 35 -23.72 21.78 22.38
N GLU A 36 -24.81 21.48 21.68
CA GLU A 36 -24.84 20.98 20.30
C GLU A 36 -24.24 21.96 19.27
N VAL A 37 -24.25 23.26 19.57
CA VAL A 37 -23.62 24.28 18.74
C VAL A 37 -22.10 24.13 18.70
N SER A 38 -21.50 23.42 19.67
CA SER A 38 -20.07 23.11 19.70
C SER A 38 -19.59 22.44 18.42
N PHE A 39 -20.44 21.71 17.69
CA PHE A 39 -20.08 21.09 16.41
C PHE A 39 -19.67 22.09 15.32
N TYR A 40 -20.09 23.36 15.40
CA TYR A 40 -19.69 24.40 14.46
C TYR A 40 -18.35 25.09 14.81
N CYS A 41 -17.79 24.80 16.00
CA CYS A 41 -16.43 25.20 16.31
C CYS A 41 -15.44 24.39 15.47
N THR A 42 -14.41 25.03 14.89
CA THR A 42 -13.39 24.32 14.09
C THR A 42 -12.22 23.79 14.92
N SER A 43 -12.22 24.02 16.23
CA SER A 43 -11.12 23.73 17.16
C SER A 43 -9.79 24.38 16.73
N CYS A 44 -9.85 25.61 16.20
CA CYS A 44 -8.69 26.34 15.68
C CYS A 44 -7.79 26.99 16.75
N ARG A 45 -8.20 26.96 18.02
CA ARG A 45 -7.46 27.50 19.18
C ARG A 45 -7.28 29.02 19.24
N ARG A 46 -7.83 29.81 18.30
CA ARG A 46 -7.75 31.28 18.36
C ARG A 46 -8.35 31.86 19.66
N CYS A 47 -9.43 31.24 20.15
CA CYS A 47 -10.04 31.62 21.43
C CYS A 47 -9.18 31.26 22.64
N ASP A 48 -8.28 30.27 22.55
CA ASP A 48 -7.34 29.92 23.61
C ASP A 48 -6.30 31.03 23.76
N THR A 49 -5.71 31.46 22.64
CA THR A 49 -4.72 32.55 22.61
C THR A 49 -5.31 33.89 23.06
N ALA A 50 -6.58 34.14 22.77
CA ALA A 50 -7.26 35.38 23.18
C ALA A 50 -7.71 35.37 24.65
N CYS A 51 -7.66 34.22 25.36
CA CYS A 51 -8.18 34.13 26.72
C CYS A 51 -7.22 34.76 27.74
N PRO A 52 -7.61 35.81 28.48
CA PRO A 52 -6.72 36.46 29.46
C PRO A 52 -6.39 35.58 30.67
N LEU A 53 -7.19 34.54 30.91
CA LEU A 53 -7.01 33.59 32.01
C LEU A 53 -6.21 32.35 31.59
N GLY A 54 -5.75 32.27 30.34
CA GLY A 54 -5.03 31.10 29.82
C GLY A 54 -5.88 29.82 29.72
N LEU A 55 -7.21 29.94 29.77
CA LEU A 55 -8.11 28.80 29.59
C LEU A 55 -8.10 28.32 28.14
N SER A 56 -8.56 27.09 27.91
CA SER A 56 -8.67 26.49 26.57
C SER A 56 -10.14 26.29 26.15
N PRO A 57 -10.87 27.35 25.73
CA PRO A 57 -12.24 27.21 25.26
C PRO A 57 -12.38 26.21 24.10
N SER A 58 -11.39 26.15 23.20
CA SER A 58 -11.43 25.23 22.07
C SER A 58 -11.39 23.76 22.50
N ALA A 59 -10.69 23.45 23.60
CA ALA A 59 -10.63 22.12 24.18
C ALA A 59 -11.97 21.75 24.84
N ALA A 60 -12.56 22.66 25.64
CA ALA A 60 -13.85 22.45 26.29
C ALA A 60 -14.99 22.20 25.28
N LEU A 61 -15.01 22.97 24.19
CA LEU A 61 -15.95 22.76 23.08
C LEU A 61 -15.70 21.42 22.35
N SER A 62 -14.43 21.03 22.15
CA SER A 62 -14.07 19.76 21.51
C SER A 62 -14.45 18.54 22.36
N GLU A 63 -14.22 18.59 23.67
CA GLU A 63 -14.65 17.56 24.63
C GLU A 63 -16.18 17.41 24.63
N THR A 64 -16.90 18.53 24.51
CA THR A 64 -18.36 18.53 24.41
C THR A 64 -18.85 17.85 23.14
N LYS A 65 -18.21 18.09 21.98
CA LYS A 65 -18.50 17.33 20.75
C LYS A 65 -18.35 15.83 20.98
N GLU A 66 -17.26 15.40 21.61
CA GLU A 66 -17.03 13.99 21.91
C GLU A 66 -18.15 13.40 22.77
N ARG A 67 -18.51 14.09 23.85
CA ARG A 67 -19.61 13.66 24.74
C ARG A 67 -20.93 13.55 23.98
N LEU A 68 -21.24 14.49 23.10
CA LEU A 68 -22.46 14.48 22.29
C LEU A 68 -22.44 13.36 21.25
N VAL A 69 -21.31 13.10 20.60
CA VAL A 69 -21.16 11.95 19.68
C VAL A 69 -21.36 10.63 20.42
N ARG A 70 -20.75 10.47 21.60
CA ARG A 70 -20.90 9.29 22.45
C ARG A 70 -22.36 9.10 22.89
N GLY A 71 -23.04 10.19 23.24
CA GLY A 71 -24.45 10.21 23.60
C GLY A 71 -25.43 10.18 22.42
N GLN A 72 -24.96 10.06 21.17
CA GLN A 72 -25.76 10.10 19.94
C GLN A 72 -26.63 11.37 19.78
N LYS A 73 -26.23 12.48 20.39
CA LYS A 73 -26.91 13.79 20.31
C LYS A 73 -26.25 14.66 19.24
N ILE A 74 -26.34 14.23 17.98
CA ILE A 74 -25.66 14.89 16.86
C ILE A 74 -26.71 15.57 15.95
N PRO A 75 -26.60 16.89 15.69
CA PRO A 75 -27.51 17.58 14.76
C PRO A 75 -27.49 16.95 13.35
N PRO A 76 -28.62 16.90 12.62
CA PRO A 76 -28.68 16.22 11.32
C PRO A 76 -27.64 16.68 10.27
N PRO A 77 -27.35 17.99 10.10
CA PRO A 77 -26.31 18.43 9.16
C PRO A 77 -24.91 17.92 9.54
N VAL A 78 -24.63 17.87 10.84
CA VAL A 78 -23.37 17.36 11.40
C VAL A 78 -23.29 15.85 11.25
N GLN A 79 -24.40 15.13 11.49
CA GLN A 79 -24.46 13.67 11.31
C GLN A 79 -24.14 13.28 9.87
N LYS A 80 -24.67 14.02 8.88
CA LYS A 80 -24.35 13.83 7.46
C LYS A 80 -22.87 14.05 7.18
N ALA A 81 -22.29 15.13 7.72
CA ALA A 81 -20.87 15.43 7.59
C ALA A 81 -19.99 14.32 8.22
N LEU A 82 -20.34 13.84 9.42
CA LEU A 82 -19.63 12.78 10.13
C LEU A 82 -19.69 11.45 9.38
N ASN A 83 -20.85 11.07 8.85
CA ASN A 83 -20.99 9.87 8.03
C ASN A 83 -20.13 9.94 6.76
N GLY A 84 -20.10 11.10 6.11
CA GLY A 84 -19.20 11.36 4.98
C GLY A 84 -17.72 11.24 5.36
N ALA A 85 -17.33 11.84 6.50
CA ALA A 85 -15.96 11.77 7.02
C ALA A 85 -15.53 10.33 7.35
N ARG A 86 -16.41 9.55 8.00
CA ARG A 86 -16.18 8.13 8.31
C ARG A 86 -16.01 7.30 7.04
N GLY A 87 -16.91 7.48 6.06
CA GLY A 87 -16.84 6.79 4.77
C GLY A 87 -15.55 7.11 4.01
N PHE A 88 -15.20 8.39 3.95
CA PHE A 88 -13.96 8.85 3.34
C PHE A 88 -12.71 8.29 4.03
N ALA A 89 -12.65 8.35 5.37
CA ALA A 89 -11.54 7.82 6.13
C ALA A 89 -11.40 6.31 5.91
N LYS A 90 -12.49 5.54 6.04
CA LYS A 90 -12.52 4.09 5.78
C LYS A 90 -12.01 3.75 4.37
N ALA A 91 -12.46 4.48 3.35
CA ALA A 91 -11.97 4.29 1.98
C ALA A 91 -10.46 4.54 1.86
N GLY A 92 -9.93 5.54 2.58
CA GLY A 92 -8.50 5.86 2.65
C GLY A 92 -7.61 4.76 3.27
N HIS A 93 -8.20 3.78 3.96
CA HIS A 93 -7.51 2.59 4.48
C HIS A 93 -7.84 1.31 3.71
N GLY A 94 -8.66 1.42 2.66
CA GLY A 94 -8.94 0.33 1.74
C GLY A 94 -7.91 0.22 0.63
N PHE A 95 -8.11 -0.76 -0.25
CA PHE A 95 -7.42 -0.80 -1.53
C PHE A 95 -7.88 0.40 -2.41
N PRO A 96 -6.98 1.13 -3.11
CA PRO A 96 -5.54 0.89 -3.23
C PRO A 96 -4.64 1.73 -2.30
N PHE A 97 -5.18 2.41 -1.30
CA PHE A 97 -4.46 3.45 -0.55
C PHE A 97 -3.63 2.93 0.62
N ALA A 98 -4.06 1.86 1.29
CA ALA A 98 -3.32 1.27 2.41
C ALA A 98 -2.15 0.41 1.92
N PHE A 99 -0.96 0.99 1.76
CA PHE A 99 0.27 0.23 1.49
C PHE A 99 1.47 0.82 2.21
N TYR A 100 2.27 -0.07 2.79
CA TYR A 100 3.46 0.28 3.54
C TYR A 100 4.63 -0.46 2.89
N LYS A 101 5.37 0.26 2.05
CA LYS A 101 6.60 -0.27 1.45
C LYS A 101 7.68 -0.24 2.53
N SER A 102 8.51 -1.28 2.60
CA SER A 102 9.68 -1.27 3.48
C SER A 102 10.61 -0.12 3.08
N ALA A 103 10.60 0.90 3.94
CA ALA A 103 11.43 2.09 3.93
C ALA A 103 11.41 2.63 5.36
N GLU A 104 12.56 3.06 5.86
CA GLU A 104 12.67 3.57 7.23
C GLU A 104 12.02 4.97 7.37
N THR A 105 12.06 5.76 6.31
CA THR A 105 11.44 7.09 6.24
C THR A 105 10.34 7.11 5.19
N VAL A 106 9.17 7.65 5.55
CA VAL A 106 8.02 7.76 4.63
C VAL A 106 7.51 9.19 4.54
N PHE A 107 7.05 9.58 3.35
CA PHE A 107 6.31 10.81 3.12
C PHE A 107 4.80 10.56 3.19
N TRP A 108 4.14 11.38 3.99
CA TRP A 108 2.69 11.40 4.21
C TRP A 108 2.12 12.73 3.65
N PRO A 109 1.79 12.82 2.36
CA PRO A 109 1.34 14.07 1.73
C PRO A 109 0.01 14.58 2.30
N GLY A 110 -0.79 13.71 2.90
CA GLY A 110 -2.16 13.98 3.26
C GLY A 110 -3.10 13.84 2.05
N CYS A 111 -4.39 13.75 2.35
CA CYS A 111 -5.41 13.40 1.38
C CYS A 111 -5.58 14.44 0.26
N ALA A 112 -5.62 15.73 0.63
CA ALA A 112 -5.89 16.82 -0.31
C ALA A 112 -4.72 17.08 -1.26
N LEU A 113 -3.47 17.05 -0.77
CA LEU A 113 -2.30 17.24 -1.63
C LEU A 113 -2.18 16.12 -2.68
N ALA A 114 -2.36 14.86 -2.25
CA ALA A 114 -2.37 13.71 -3.15
C ALA A 114 -3.51 13.74 -4.18
N ALA A 115 -4.68 14.28 -3.81
CA ALA A 115 -5.83 14.41 -4.69
C ALA A 115 -5.72 15.58 -5.67
N ASN A 116 -5.19 16.72 -5.21
CA ASN A 116 -5.13 17.94 -5.99
C ASN A 116 -3.91 17.96 -6.93
N ARG A 117 -2.78 17.39 -6.49
CA ARG A 117 -1.48 17.48 -7.16
C ARG A 117 -0.67 16.17 -7.04
N PRO A 118 -1.14 15.06 -7.65
CA PRO A 118 -0.43 13.77 -7.55
C PRO A 118 0.98 13.81 -8.16
N SER A 119 1.20 14.63 -9.19
CA SER A 119 2.54 14.84 -9.79
C SER A 119 3.49 15.51 -8.80
N LEU A 120 3.03 16.54 -8.09
CA LEU A 120 3.81 17.26 -7.09
C LEU A 120 4.23 16.33 -5.94
N VAL A 121 3.36 15.41 -5.50
CA VAL A 121 3.72 14.42 -4.47
C VAL A 121 4.93 13.58 -4.90
N ARG A 122 5.03 13.19 -6.18
CA ARG A 122 6.18 12.44 -6.71
C ARG A 122 7.45 13.28 -6.73
N GLU A 123 7.33 14.54 -7.16
CA GLU A 123 8.44 15.51 -7.16
C GLU A 123 8.94 15.77 -5.75
N ILE A 124 8.05 15.95 -4.77
CA ILE A 124 8.40 16.08 -3.35
C ILE A 124 9.12 14.83 -2.83
N CYS A 125 8.66 13.62 -3.16
CA CYS A 125 9.38 12.41 -2.76
C CYS A 125 10.81 12.38 -3.32
N ALA A 126 11.02 12.85 -4.56
CA ALA A 126 12.34 12.94 -5.17
C ALA A 126 13.21 14.04 -4.56
N VAL A 127 12.63 15.19 -4.20
CA VAL A 127 13.33 16.26 -3.45
C VAL A 127 13.77 15.75 -2.08
N LEU A 128 12.85 15.16 -1.30
CA LEU A 128 13.14 14.58 0.01
C LEU A 128 14.21 13.49 -0.07
N SER A 129 14.12 12.61 -1.08
CA SER A 129 15.09 11.52 -1.24
C SER A 129 16.50 12.02 -1.55
N ARG A 130 16.62 13.08 -2.37
CA ARG A 130 17.91 13.72 -2.64
C ARG A 130 18.44 14.49 -1.43
N HIS A 131 17.58 15.22 -0.74
CA HIS A 131 17.98 16.07 0.37
C HIS A 131 18.42 15.27 1.60
N LEU A 132 17.74 14.15 1.88
CA LEU A 132 18.04 13.29 3.03
C LEU A 132 19.00 12.14 2.72
N ASP A 133 19.47 12.03 1.47
CA ASP A 133 20.26 10.90 0.95
C ASP A 133 19.71 9.52 1.39
N THR A 134 18.38 9.40 1.35
CA THR A 134 17.69 8.19 1.78
C THR A 134 16.48 7.91 0.91
N LYS A 135 16.07 6.66 0.88
CA LYS A 135 14.90 6.24 0.10
C LYS A 135 13.62 6.61 0.83
N ILE A 136 12.81 7.45 0.20
CA ILE A 136 11.52 7.88 0.75
C ILE A 136 10.40 6.94 0.31
N GLY A 137 9.76 6.29 1.28
CA GLY A 137 8.48 5.60 1.07
C GLY A 137 7.32 6.59 0.93
N LEU A 138 6.18 6.12 0.42
CA LEU A 138 4.96 6.93 0.31
C LEU A 138 3.83 6.24 1.07
N VAL A 139 3.11 6.98 1.91
CA VAL A 139 1.92 6.50 2.62
C VAL A 139 0.72 7.38 2.24
N LEU A 140 -0.35 6.76 1.75
CA LEU A 140 -1.54 7.45 1.25
C LEU A 140 -2.79 7.28 2.13
N ASP A 141 -2.60 6.66 3.29
CA ASP A 141 -3.61 6.48 4.33
C ASP A 141 -4.25 7.81 4.77
N CYS A 142 -5.50 7.73 5.22
CA CYS A 142 -6.12 8.86 5.90
C CYS A 142 -5.53 8.99 7.30
N CYS A 143 -5.32 10.21 7.79
CA CYS A 143 -4.93 10.40 9.19
C CYS A 143 -6.13 10.37 10.15
N TYR A 144 -7.38 10.27 9.66
CA TYR A 144 -8.62 10.38 10.45
C TYR A 144 -8.96 11.77 11.06
N ASP A 145 -8.20 12.82 10.78
CA ASP A 145 -8.50 14.19 11.26
C ASP A 145 -9.95 14.67 10.99
N PRO A 146 -10.58 14.42 9.82
CA PRO A 146 -11.98 14.82 9.60
C PRO A 146 -12.98 14.13 10.54
N VAL A 147 -12.70 12.90 10.97
CA VAL A 147 -13.53 12.14 11.91
C VAL A 147 -13.27 12.64 13.34
N HIS A 148 -12.00 12.80 13.70
CA HIS A 148 -11.59 13.32 15.00
C HIS A 148 -12.13 14.73 15.26
N GLY A 149 -12.02 15.65 14.28
CA GLY A 149 -12.46 17.04 14.42
C GLY A 149 -13.97 17.23 14.60
N LEU A 150 -14.76 16.23 14.19
CA LEU A 150 -16.21 16.16 14.38
C LEU A 150 -16.61 15.49 15.70
N GLY A 151 -15.65 15.15 16.57
CA GLY A 151 -15.91 14.60 17.91
C GLY A 151 -15.92 13.07 17.99
N ASP A 152 -15.76 12.34 16.88
CA ASP A 152 -15.61 10.88 16.92
C ASP A 152 -14.14 10.49 17.15
N THR A 153 -13.63 10.88 18.30
CA THR A 153 -12.23 10.69 18.70
C THR A 153 -11.90 9.21 18.87
N GLN A 154 -12.79 8.42 19.47
CA GLN A 154 -12.59 6.98 19.66
C GLN A 154 -12.29 6.24 18.35
N THR A 155 -13.09 6.49 17.31
CA THR A 155 -12.86 5.86 16.00
C THR A 155 -11.52 6.28 15.40
N ALA A 156 -11.16 7.56 15.52
CA ALA A 156 -9.90 8.08 15.01
C ALA A 156 -8.69 7.50 15.76
N VAL A 157 -8.74 7.45 17.10
CA VAL A 157 -7.67 6.91 17.95
C VAL A 157 -7.43 5.44 17.68
N ASN A 158 -8.48 4.62 17.61
CA ASN A 158 -8.35 3.20 17.28
C ASN A 158 -7.66 3.01 15.92
N ALA A 159 -8.06 3.79 14.92
CA ALA A 159 -7.44 3.72 13.61
C ALA A 159 -5.97 4.18 13.60
N LEU A 160 -5.60 5.17 14.42
CA LEU A 160 -4.22 5.64 14.56
C LEU A 160 -3.33 4.60 15.24
N GLN A 161 -3.85 3.86 16.23
CA GLN A 161 -3.14 2.72 16.83
C GLN A 161 -2.84 1.64 15.78
N ASP A 162 -3.82 1.32 14.93
CA ASP A 162 -3.62 0.38 13.83
C ASP A 162 -2.61 0.91 12.80
N ILE A 163 -2.66 2.20 12.47
CA ILE A 163 -1.67 2.86 11.60
C ILE A 163 -0.27 2.73 12.21
N ASN A 164 -0.12 3.03 13.50
CA ASN A 164 1.16 2.95 14.22
C ASN A 164 1.75 1.54 14.11
N LYS A 165 0.94 0.51 14.41
CA LYS A 165 1.33 -0.89 14.30
C LYS A 165 1.78 -1.26 12.88
N ARG A 166 1.05 -0.82 11.85
CA ARG A 166 1.40 -1.10 10.44
C ARG A 166 2.70 -0.41 10.02
N LEU A 167 2.91 0.84 10.44
CA LEU A 167 4.14 1.58 10.18
C LEU A 167 5.34 0.90 10.84
N GLN A 168 5.24 0.57 12.14
CA GLN A 168 6.30 -0.13 12.88
C GLN A 168 6.61 -1.50 12.27
N THR A 169 5.58 -2.29 11.94
CA THR A 169 5.75 -3.60 11.25
C THR A 169 6.43 -3.43 9.89
N GLY A 170 6.19 -2.31 9.21
CA GLY A 170 6.84 -1.94 7.94
C GLY A 170 8.29 -1.46 8.10
N GLY A 171 8.79 -1.32 9.33
CA GLY A 171 10.12 -0.81 9.64
C GLY A 171 10.24 0.72 9.57
N VAL A 172 9.12 1.45 9.58
CA VAL A 172 9.13 2.91 9.53
C VAL A 172 9.54 3.48 10.88
N ARG A 173 10.55 4.36 10.88
CA ARG A 173 11.03 5.12 12.05
C ARG A 173 10.73 6.60 11.97
N GLN A 174 10.50 7.12 10.76
CA GLN A 174 10.20 8.53 10.55
C GLN A 174 9.08 8.75 9.53
N VAL A 175 8.16 9.65 9.87
CA VAL A 175 7.08 10.13 9.01
C VAL A 175 7.27 11.62 8.75
N ILE A 176 7.43 11.99 7.48
CA ILE A 176 7.48 13.38 7.01
C ILE A 176 6.09 13.74 6.50
N THR A 177 5.43 14.72 7.10
CA THR A 177 4.06 15.10 6.72
C THR A 177 4.06 16.30 5.78
N GLY A 178 3.23 16.23 4.73
CA GLY A 178 2.96 17.35 3.81
C GLY A 178 1.68 18.13 4.17
N CYS A 179 1.01 17.75 5.26
CA CYS A 179 -0.26 18.31 5.70
C CYS A 179 -0.23 18.54 7.21
N LEU A 180 -0.52 19.77 7.64
CA LEU A 180 -0.53 20.15 9.07
C LEU A 180 -1.56 19.37 9.90
N ASN A 181 -2.74 19.08 9.34
CA ASN A 181 -3.73 18.28 10.06
C ASN A 181 -3.24 16.84 10.30
N CYS A 182 -2.54 16.27 9.31
CA CYS A 182 -1.87 14.99 9.48
C CYS A 182 -0.72 15.11 10.49
N HIS A 183 0.09 16.16 10.42
CA HIS A 183 1.16 16.43 11.37
C HIS A 183 0.64 16.47 12.81
N LYS A 184 -0.42 17.25 13.05
CA LYS A 184 -1.09 17.35 14.35
C LYS A 184 -1.49 15.99 14.90
N LEU A 185 -2.27 15.22 14.14
CA LEU A 185 -2.82 13.99 14.68
C LEU A 185 -1.77 12.87 14.79
N LEU A 186 -0.87 12.77 13.81
CA LEU A 186 0.18 11.74 13.86
C LEU A 186 1.20 12.03 14.97
N SER A 187 1.55 13.30 15.23
CA SER A 187 2.47 13.65 16.33
C SER A 187 1.87 13.38 17.71
N LEU A 188 0.54 13.43 17.84
CA LEU A 188 -0.15 13.15 19.12
C LEU A 188 -0.27 11.64 19.41
N TYR A 189 -0.41 10.81 18.38
CA TYR A 189 -0.86 9.42 18.56
C TYR A 189 0.10 8.34 18.03
N LEU A 190 1.09 8.68 17.19
CA LEU A 190 2.13 7.71 16.83
C LEU A 190 3.15 7.58 17.98
N GLN A 191 3.55 6.35 18.27
CA GLN A 191 4.54 6.03 19.30
C GLN A 191 5.78 5.45 18.64
N ASP A 192 6.96 5.83 19.15
CA ASP A 192 8.27 5.36 18.66
C ASP A 192 8.54 5.63 17.16
N ILE A 193 7.83 6.61 16.59
CA ILE A 193 7.99 7.08 15.22
C ILE A 193 8.15 8.60 15.26
N LYS A 194 9.25 9.11 14.72
CA LYS A 194 9.50 10.55 14.62
C LYS A 194 8.58 11.16 13.56
N VAL A 195 7.75 12.12 13.93
CA VAL A 195 6.88 12.85 13.01
C VAL A 195 7.45 14.26 12.79
N VAL A 196 7.70 14.64 11.54
CA VAL A 196 8.28 15.94 11.17
C VAL A 196 7.45 16.58 10.08
N PHE A 197 7.18 17.88 10.18
CA PHE A 197 6.51 18.59 9.08
C PHE A 197 7.54 19.00 8.03
N ILE A 198 7.16 18.89 6.75
CA ILE A 198 8.10 19.05 5.63
C ILE A 198 8.80 20.41 5.57
N LEU A 199 8.14 21.50 6.01
CA LEU A 199 8.76 22.83 5.98
C LEU A 199 9.85 22.99 7.05
N ASP A 200 9.75 22.27 8.16
CA ASP A 200 10.78 22.29 9.21
C ASP A 200 12.06 21.55 8.78
N LEU A 201 11.96 20.78 7.69
CA LEU A 201 13.01 19.90 7.21
C LEU A 201 13.73 20.46 5.99
N LEU A 202 12.99 21.06 5.06
CA LEU A 202 13.55 21.51 3.78
C LEU A 202 14.06 22.95 3.88
N PRO A 203 15.31 23.23 3.47
CA PRO A 203 15.84 24.58 3.46
C PRO A 203 15.15 25.44 2.37
N ALA A 204 15.06 26.75 2.62
CA ALA A 204 14.27 27.67 1.80
C ALA A 204 14.78 27.80 0.35
N GLU A 205 16.06 27.53 0.12
CA GLU A 205 16.73 27.60 -1.18
C GLU A 205 16.24 26.55 -2.18
N LEU A 206 15.60 25.46 -1.70
CA LEU A 206 15.00 24.44 -2.56
C LEU A 206 13.70 24.90 -3.21
N PHE A 207 13.13 26.01 -2.76
CA PHE A 207 11.91 26.58 -3.31
C PHE A 207 12.30 27.63 -4.35
N GLU A 208 11.96 27.39 -5.63
CA GLU A 208 12.50 28.16 -6.75
C GLU A 208 11.53 29.24 -7.29
N LYS A 209 10.24 29.11 -6.96
CA LYS A 209 9.18 29.89 -7.60
C LYS A 209 9.01 31.29 -7.00
N LYS A 210 9.74 32.26 -7.55
CA LYS A 210 9.66 33.66 -7.13
C LYS A 210 8.36 34.34 -7.58
N TRP A 211 7.83 35.22 -6.75
CA TRP A 211 6.72 36.11 -7.13
C TRP A 211 7.16 37.57 -7.07
N THR A 212 6.66 38.34 -8.02
CA THR A 212 6.88 39.78 -8.12
C THR A 212 5.70 40.57 -7.60
N SER A 213 4.48 40.05 -7.64
CA SER A 213 3.27 40.72 -7.15
C SER A 213 3.13 40.69 -5.63
N ALA A 214 2.32 41.60 -5.07
CA ALA A 214 1.86 41.55 -3.68
C ALA A 214 1.26 40.17 -3.35
N ALA A 215 1.58 39.67 -2.17
CA ALA A 215 1.12 38.39 -1.68
C ALA A 215 1.03 38.40 -0.15
N TYR A 216 0.05 37.70 0.39
CA TYR A 216 -0.18 37.57 1.82
C TYR A 216 0.10 36.15 2.29
N LEU A 217 0.94 35.97 3.31
CA LEU A 217 1.16 34.67 3.94
C LEU A 217 0.06 34.39 4.97
N HIS A 218 -0.78 33.40 4.67
CA HIS A 218 -1.77 32.87 5.59
C HIS A 218 -1.23 31.65 6.35
N HIS A 219 -1.00 31.80 7.65
CA HIS A 219 -0.72 30.71 8.58
C HIS A 219 -2.00 29.93 8.90
N PRO A 220 -2.09 28.63 8.54
CA PRO A 220 -3.24 27.79 8.86
C PRO A 220 -3.32 27.54 10.37
N CYS A 221 -4.53 27.47 10.92
CA CYS A 221 -4.72 27.35 12.37
C CYS A 221 -3.93 26.23 13.09
N PRO A 222 -3.64 25.03 12.55
CA PRO A 222 -2.85 24.05 13.31
C PRO A 222 -1.39 24.48 13.50
N SER A 223 -0.86 25.36 12.65
CA SER A 223 0.55 25.79 12.72
C SER A 223 0.89 26.56 14.00
N SER A 224 -0.10 27.12 14.70
CA SER A 224 0.10 27.81 15.98
C SER A 224 0.67 26.91 17.08
N SER A 225 0.62 25.59 16.91
CA SER A 225 1.18 24.64 17.86
C SER A 225 2.70 24.43 17.68
N TRP A 226 3.29 24.97 16.60
CA TRP A 226 4.72 24.84 16.28
C TRP A 226 5.30 26.16 15.77
N GLU A 227 5.91 26.95 16.66
CA GLU A 227 6.55 28.23 16.31
C GLU A 227 7.59 28.07 15.19
N GLY A 228 8.41 27.01 15.26
CA GLY A 228 9.39 26.68 14.23
C GLY A 228 8.78 26.48 12.84
N THR A 229 7.58 25.91 12.76
CA THR A 229 6.87 25.72 11.47
C THR A 229 6.35 27.04 10.91
N MET A 230 5.86 27.94 11.77
CA MET A 230 5.47 29.27 11.31
C MET A 230 6.68 30.05 10.81
N GLN A 231 7.80 29.98 11.53
CA GLN A 231 9.05 30.62 11.11
C GLN A 231 9.57 30.03 9.79
N ALA A 232 9.62 28.71 9.64
CA ALA A 232 10.06 28.07 8.40
C ALA A 232 9.18 28.47 7.21
N ALA A 233 7.86 28.56 7.40
CA ALA A 233 6.96 29.06 6.36
C ALA A 233 7.23 30.53 6.01
N GLN A 234 7.52 31.37 7.01
CA GLN A 234 7.88 32.77 6.82
C GLN A 234 9.20 32.92 6.06
N ASP A 235 10.21 32.10 6.38
CA ASP A 235 11.52 32.11 5.72
C ASP A 235 11.40 31.72 4.25
N VAL A 236 10.67 30.64 3.96
CA VAL A 236 10.37 30.23 2.57
C VAL A 236 9.61 31.34 1.84
N PHE A 237 8.59 31.93 2.45
CA PHE A 237 7.81 33.02 1.84
C PHE A 237 8.69 34.25 1.55
N SER A 238 9.56 34.63 2.49
CA SER A 238 10.47 35.75 2.33
C SER A 238 11.53 35.50 1.25
N ALA A 239 12.07 34.29 1.15
CA ALA A 239 13.04 33.92 0.11
C ALA A 239 12.45 33.96 -1.31
N LEU A 240 11.14 33.70 -1.45
CA LEU A 240 10.43 33.71 -2.73
C LEU A 240 9.90 35.09 -3.15
N SER A 241 9.87 36.05 -2.23
CA SER A 241 9.38 37.41 -2.49
C SER A 241 10.47 38.30 -3.08
N LEU A 242 10.25 38.85 -4.29
CA LEU A 242 11.17 39.84 -4.87
C LEU A 242 10.76 41.27 -4.45
N PRO A 243 11.69 42.14 -4.05
CA PRO A 243 11.37 43.53 -3.74
C PRO A 243 10.93 44.28 -5.01
N GLN A 244 9.73 44.87 -5.01
CA GLN A 244 9.32 45.83 -6.05
C GLN A 244 9.67 47.25 -5.61
N GLY A 245 10.44 47.97 -6.43
CA GLY A 245 10.57 49.44 -6.35
C GLY A 245 10.99 50.00 -4.98
N GLY A 246 11.83 49.29 -4.23
CA GLY A 246 12.33 49.75 -2.93
C GLY A 246 11.32 49.72 -1.78
N LYS A 247 10.11 49.19 -1.97
CA LYS A 247 9.14 48.94 -0.89
C LYS A 247 8.94 47.44 -0.70
N LYS A 248 9.11 46.99 0.54
CA LYS A 248 8.80 45.62 0.99
C LYS A 248 7.32 45.36 0.71
N LEU A 249 6.99 44.27 0.01
CA LEU A 249 5.60 43.88 -0.26
C LEU A 249 4.82 43.81 1.07
N VAL A 250 3.70 44.53 1.15
CA VAL A 250 2.70 44.39 2.22
C VAL A 250 2.19 42.93 2.16
N SER A 251 2.26 42.06 3.17
CA SER A 251 2.64 42.18 4.59
C SER A 251 3.80 41.25 4.97
N ALA A 252 4.94 41.81 5.38
CA ALA A 252 6.04 41.12 6.06
C ALA A 252 6.01 41.38 7.58
N GLY A 253 4.82 41.38 8.18
CA GLY A 253 4.61 41.42 9.63
C GLY A 253 4.14 40.05 10.13
N PRO A 254 4.29 39.72 11.43
CA PRO A 254 3.88 38.43 11.97
C PRO A 254 2.37 38.25 11.77
N SER A 255 1.96 37.44 10.78
CA SER A 255 0.56 37.07 10.61
C SER A 255 0.26 35.90 11.53
N GLU A 256 -0.65 36.13 12.48
CA GLU A 256 -1.13 35.10 13.38
C GLU A 256 -1.82 33.97 12.61
N ALA A 257 -1.85 32.78 13.20
CA ALA A 257 -2.59 31.65 12.64
C ALA A 257 -4.10 31.90 12.75
N ILE A 258 -4.79 31.99 11.61
CA ILE A 258 -6.23 32.28 11.54
C ILE A 258 -6.99 31.09 10.96
N CYS A 259 -8.23 30.90 11.39
CA CYS A 259 -9.11 29.84 10.88
C CYS A 259 -9.67 30.22 9.50
N CYS A 260 -9.58 29.33 8.51
CA CYS A 260 -10.18 29.52 7.18
C CYS A 260 -11.61 28.94 7.04
N GLY A 261 -12.20 28.45 8.13
CA GLY A 261 -13.53 27.83 8.15
C GLY A 261 -13.61 26.39 7.59
N ASN A 262 -12.51 25.79 7.14
CA ASN A 262 -12.52 24.42 6.58
C ASN A 262 -12.54 23.31 7.66
N GLY A 263 -12.05 23.59 8.86
CA GLY A 263 -11.87 22.60 9.92
C GLY A 263 -13.18 22.11 10.53
N GLY A 264 -13.14 20.98 11.26
CA GLY A 264 -14.28 20.49 12.05
C GLY A 264 -15.55 20.16 11.27
N GLY A 265 -15.48 20.01 9.94
CA GLY A 265 -16.65 19.79 9.08
C GLY A 265 -17.51 21.03 8.85
N LEU A 266 -17.09 22.21 9.34
CA LEU A 266 -17.86 23.45 9.30
C LEU A 266 -18.26 23.85 7.88
N SER A 267 -17.33 23.78 6.92
CA SER A 267 -17.61 24.09 5.51
C SER A 267 -18.65 23.17 4.85
N SER A 268 -18.96 22.03 5.46
CA SER A 268 -19.98 21.09 4.99
C SER A 268 -21.28 21.19 5.79
N SER A 269 -21.23 21.49 7.09
CA SER A 269 -22.40 21.55 7.95
C SER A 269 -23.06 22.93 7.98
N LEU A 270 -22.27 24.01 7.91
CA LEU A 270 -22.76 25.40 7.92
C LEU A 270 -21.87 26.32 7.05
N PRO A 271 -22.02 26.27 5.71
CA PRO A 271 -21.14 26.98 4.78
C PRO A 271 -21.12 28.50 4.96
N SER A 272 -22.25 29.12 5.30
CA SER A 272 -22.35 30.57 5.51
C SER A 272 -21.43 31.06 6.63
N LEU A 273 -21.41 30.36 7.78
CA LEU A 273 -20.47 30.66 8.85
C LEU A 273 -19.02 30.39 8.42
N ALA A 274 -18.78 29.29 7.71
CA ALA A 274 -17.45 28.95 7.20
C ALA A 274 -16.88 30.06 6.30
N ASP A 275 -17.72 30.67 5.46
CA ASP A 275 -17.33 31.72 4.54
C ASP A 275 -16.99 33.04 5.28
N ARG A 276 -17.62 33.34 6.42
CA ARG A 276 -17.24 34.52 7.22
C ARG A 276 -15.80 34.44 7.74
N PHE A 277 -15.34 33.26 8.14
CA PHE A 277 -13.94 33.06 8.51
C PHE A 277 -12.99 33.31 7.34
N LEU A 278 -13.38 32.90 6.13
CA LEU A 278 -12.56 33.10 4.95
C LEU A 278 -12.51 34.57 4.53
N ASN A 279 -13.65 35.27 4.60
CA ASN A 279 -13.75 36.69 4.24
C ASN A 279 -12.85 37.55 5.12
N GLU A 280 -12.80 37.28 6.44
CA GLU A 280 -11.87 37.98 7.36
C GLU A 280 -10.41 37.87 6.88
N ILE A 281 -10.00 36.71 6.35
CA ILE A 281 -8.64 36.50 5.84
C ILE A 281 -8.43 37.24 4.51
N VAL A 282 -9.42 37.19 3.60
CA VAL A 282 -9.33 37.84 2.28
C VAL A 282 -9.30 39.36 2.43
N GLU A 283 -10.14 39.92 3.30
CA GLU A 283 -10.14 41.35 3.64
C GLU A 283 -8.82 41.77 4.29
N LYS A 284 -8.29 40.97 5.23
CA LYS A 284 -6.99 41.25 5.87
C LYS A 284 -5.81 41.12 4.92
N ALA A 285 -5.89 40.25 3.92
CA ALA A 285 -4.81 40.03 2.97
C ALA A 285 -4.57 41.26 2.09
N ASP A 286 -5.62 42.02 1.76
CA ASP A 286 -5.58 43.24 0.94
C ASP A 286 -4.75 43.07 -0.35
N THR A 287 -4.81 41.89 -0.95
CA THR A 287 -4.04 41.51 -2.14
C THR A 287 -4.70 40.38 -2.90
N ASP A 288 -4.44 40.29 -4.20
CA ASP A 288 -5.02 39.27 -5.08
C ASP A 288 -4.52 37.85 -4.78
N THR A 289 -3.35 37.71 -4.15
CA THR A 289 -2.66 36.42 -3.97
C THR A 289 -2.47 36.04 -2.50
N VAL A 290 -3.08 34.93 -2.08
CA VAL A 290 -2.92 34.35 -0.73
C VAL A 290 -2.03 33.11 -0.79
N VAL A 291 -0.87 33.17 -0.13
CA VAL A 291 0.05 32.05 0.02
C VAL A 291 -0.25 31.30 1.30
N THR A 292 -0.28 29.97 1.25
CA THR A 292 -0.52 29.13 2.43
C THR A 292 0.26 27.82 2.32
N TYR A 293 0.24 27.01 3.37
CA TYR A 293 0.85 25.68 3.40
C TYR A 293 -0.11 24.63 3.97
N CYS A 294 -1.41 24.91 3.85
CA CYS A 294 -2.49 23.96 4.06
C CYS A 294 -3.34 23.82 2.79
N SER A 295 -3.40 22.60 2.24
CA SER A 295 -4.21 22.30 1.05
C SER A 295 -5.71 22.53 1.27
N GLY A 296 -6.20 22.41 2.50
CA GLY A 296 -7.58 22.74 2.86
C GLY A 296 -7.87 24.24 2.77
N CYS A 297 -6.98 25.09 3.31
CA CYS A 297 -7.08 26.55 3.16
C CYS A 297 -7.02 26.95 1.68
N GLN A 298 -6.03 26.43 0.93
CA GLN A 298 -5.90 26.72 -0.50
C GLN A 298 -7.15 26.33 -1.30
N ASN A 299 -7.78 25.18 -1.00
CA ASN A 299 -9.04 24.80 -1.63
C ASN A 299 -10.16 25.82 -1.39
N ARG A 300 -10.26 26.37 -0.18
CA ARG A 300 -11.29 27.36 0.17
C ARG A 300 -11.08 28.67 -0.56
N PHE A 301 -9.85 29.21 -0.56
CA PHE A 301 -9.53 30.43 -1.32
C PHE A 301 -9.86 30.29 -2.80
N LEU A 302 -9.44 29.20 -3.44
CA LEU A 302 -9.69 28.96 -4.87
C LEU A 302 -11.18 28.79 -5.20
N ASN A 303 -11.94 28.11 -4.34
CA ASN A 303 -13.39 27.95 -4.54
C ASN A 303 -14.17 29.26 -4.41
N GLN A 304 -13.61 30.25 -3.71
CA GLN A 304 -14.19 31.60 -3.56
C GLN A 304 -13.60 32.60 -4.57
N GLY A 305 -12.82 32.12 -5.54
CA GLY A 305 -12.29 32.94 -6.63
C GLY A 305 -10.99 33.68 -6.34
N ALA A 306 -10.44 33.59 -5.13
CA ALA A 306 -9.14 34.19 -4.80
C ALA A 306 -7.98 33.42 -5.46
N THR A 307 -6.89 34.11 -5.80
CA THR A 307 -5.66 33.44 -6.25
C THR A 307 -4.93 32.89 -5.04
N SER A 308 -4.61 31.59 -5.04
CA SER A 308 -3.90 31.00 -3.90
C SER A 308 -2.83 29.99 -4.29
N VAL A 309 -1.66 30.15 -3.65
CA VAL A 309 -0.47 29.32 -3.85
C VAL A 309 -0.20 28.52 -2.58
N HIS A 310 0.07 27.23 -2.74
CA HIS A 310 0.57 26.40 -1.64
C HIS A 310 2.10 26.38 -1.66
N LEU A 311 2.79 26.61 -0.54
CA LEU A 311 4.25 26.72 -0.51
C LEU A 311 4.96 25.51 -1.13
N LEU A 312 4.45 24.29 -0.89
CA LEU A 312 4.99 23.08 -1.53
C LEU A 312 4.89 23.07 -3.07
N GLU A 313 4.01 23.87 -3.69
CA GLU A 313 3.99 24.02 -5.15
C GLU A 313 5.24 24.74 -5.67
N CYS A 314 5.94 25.50 -4.81
CA CYS A 314 7.15 26.22 -5.16
C CYS A 314 8.41 25.33 -5.20
N LEU A 315 8.30 24.06 -4.80
CA LEU A 315 9.29 23.01 -5.06
C LEU A 315 9.24 22.48 -6.50
N SER A 316 8.25 22.94 -7.29
CA SER A 316 8.03 22.54 -8.68
C SER A 316 8.04 23.77 -9.58
N GLN A 317 8.61 23.61 -10.78
CA GLN A 317 8.55 24.65 -11.82
C GLN A 317 7.17 24.79 -12.47
N LYS A 318 6.23 23.89 -12.13
CA LYS A 318 4.87 23.92 -12.69
C LYS A 318 4.08 25.14 -12.21
N PRO A 319 3.15 25.66 -13.04
CA PRO A 319 2.28 26.75 -12.64
C PRO A 319 1.42 26.37 -11.42
N SER A 320 1.08 27.38 -10.62
CA SER A 320 0.22 27.19 -9.46
C SER A 320 -1.21 26.95 -9.94
N ARG A 321 -2.03 26.28 -9.14
CA ARG A 321 -3.33 25.80 -9.60
C ARG A 321 -4.29 26.95 -9.48
N LYS A 322 -5.16 27.06 -10.47
CA LYS A 322 -6.22 28.08 -10.49
C LYS A 322 -7.55 27.56 -9.99
N LYS A 323 -7.75 26.23 -9.94
CA LYS A 323 -9.01 25.59 -9.55
C LYS A 323 -8.77 24.33 -8.74
N VAL A 324 -9.76 23.96 -7.94
CA VAL A 324 -9.82 22.66 -7.25
C VAL A 324 -10.35 21.61 -8.23
N PRO A 325 -9.69 20.43 -8.39
CA PRO A 325 -10.26 19.37 -9.20
C PRO A 325 -11.61 18.90 -8.64
N SER A 326 -12.49 18.40 -9.51
CA SER A 326 -13.78 17.83 -9.09
C SER A 326 -13.58 16.66 -8.13
N ALA A 327 -14.61 16.28 -7.36
CA ALA A 327 -14.52 15.15 -6.43
C ALA A 327 -14.09 13.84 -7.13
N LEU A 328 -14.62 13.58 -8.33
CA LEU A 328 -14.22 12.44 -9.15
C LEU A 328 -12.77 12.56 -9.62
N GLY A 329 -12.33 13.75 -10.05
CA GLY A 329 -10.95 14.01 -10.43
C GLY A 329 -9.96 13.83 -9.28
N GLN A 330 -10.33 14.30 -8.09
CA GLN A 330 -9.57 14.11 -6.85
C GLN A 330 -9.40 12.63 -6.49
N TRP A 331 -10.48 11.85 -6.60
CA TRP A 331 -10.43 10.41 -6.39
C TRP A 331 -9.55 9.71 -7.43
N ALA A 332 -9.73 10.02 -8.73
CA ALA A 332 -8.95 9.45 -9.82
C ALA A 332 -7.45 9.77 -9.67
N ASN A 333 -7.11 11.00 -9.29
CA ASN A 333 -5.74 11.43 -9.03
C ASN A 333 -5.07 10.62 -7.92
N ARG A 334 -5.75 10.43 -6.78
CA ARG A 334 -5.23 9.57 -5.71
C ARG A 334 -5.09 8.12 -6.17
N PHE A 335 -6.08 7.60 -6.89
CA PHE A 335 -6.07 6.22 -7.39
C PHE A 335 -4.89 5.97 -8.31
N MET A 336 -4.68 6.84 -9.31
CA MET A 336 -3.55 6.76 -10.23
C MET A 336 -2.22 6.84 -9.50
N LEU A 337 -2.09 7.76 -8.54
CA LEU A 337 -0.88 7.87 -7.71
C LEU A 337 -0.62 6.56 -6.95
N ALA A 338 -1.61 6.02 -6.26
CA ALA A 338 -1.48 4.75 -5.53
C ALA A 338 -1.07 3.59 -6.45
N MET A 339 -1.69 3.49 -7.63
CA MET A 339 -1.38 2.44 -8.60
C MET A 339 0.04 2.56 -9.14
N THR A 340 0.54 3.77 -9.40
CA THR A 340 1.92 3.95 -9.88
C THR A 340 2.98 3.46 -8.87
N TYR A 341 2.69 3.52 -7.56
CA TYR A 341 3.60 3.02 -6.52
C TYR A 341 3.41 1.53 -6.20
N ARG A 342 2.23 0.97 -6.50
CA ARG A 342 1.92 -0.45 -6.24
C ARG A 342 2.26 -1.38 -7.39
N VAL A 343 1.99 -0.95 -8.62
CA VAL A 343 2.25 -1.76 -9.80
C VAL A 343 3.77 -1.77 -10.02
N LYS A 344 4.42 -2.83 -9.54
CA LYS A 344 5.76 -3.17 -10.02
C LYS A 344 5.59 -3.51 -11.50
N THR A 345 6.07 -2.64 -12.39
CA THR A 345 5.99 -2.75 -13.86
C THR A 345 6.18 -4.20 -14.34
N VAL A 346 7.10 -4.94 -13.71
CA VAL A 346 7.39 -6.35 -13.99
C VAL A 346 6.20 -7.30 -13.77
N LYS A 347 5.43 -7.17 -12.68
CA LYS A 347 4.28 -8.08 -12.40
C LYS A 347 3.11 -7.82 -13.35
N PHE A 348 2.87 -6.56 -13.69
CA PHE A 348 1.84 -6.18 -14.65
C PHE A 348 2.24 -6.56 -16.08
N LEU A 349 3.50 -6.35 -16.47
CA LEU A 349 4.04 -6.83 -17.75
C LEU A 349 3.96 -8.36 -17.86
N ALA A 350 4.27 -9.10 -16.79
CA ALA A 350 4.15 -10.56 -16.77
C ALA A 350 2.68 -11.02 -16.91
N ALA A 351 1.74 -10.36 -16.23
CA ALA A 351 0.31 -10.65 -16.36
C ALA A 351 -0.21 -10.32 -17.77
N LEU A 352 0.18 -9.19 -18.33
CA LEU A 352 -0.19 -8.78 -19.69
C LEU A 352 0.38 -9.74 -20.74
N LEU A 353 1.66 -10.12 -20.62
CA LEU A 353 2.28 -11.10 -21.49
C LEU A 353 1.55 -12.46 -21.42
N MET A 354 1.17 -12.91 -20.23
CA MET A 354 0.40 -14.14 -20.06
C MET A 354 -0.97 -14.06 -20.76
N VAL A 355 -1.69 -12.94 -20.61
CA VAL A 355 -2.97 -12.72 -21.31
C VAL A 355 -2.77 -12.72 -22.82
N LEU A 356 -1.75 -12.04 -23.33
CA LEU A 356 -1.43 -12.01 -24.76
C LEU A 356 -1.06 -13.39 -25.31
N LEU A 357 -0.29 -14.19 -24.57
CA LEU A 357 0.05 -15.56 -24.96
C LEU A 357 -1.18 -16.47 -25.00
N VAL A 358 -2.10 -16.34 -24.04
CA VAL A 358 -3.36 -17.09 -24.01
C VAL A 358 -4.25 -16.69 -25.19
N LEU A 359 -4.46 -15.39 -25.42
CA LEU A 359 -5.24 -14.88 -26.54
C LEU A 359 -4.64 -15.28 -27.89
N GLY A 360 -3.31 -15.19 -28.02
CA GLY A 360 -2.59 -15.65 -29.21
C GLY A 360 -2.74 -17.16 -29.44
N GLY A 361 -2.65 -17.97 -28.39
CA GLY A 361 -2.89 -19.42 -28.45
C GLY A 361 -4.31 -19.77 -28.89
N VAL A 362 -5.32 -19.08 -28.34
CA VAL A 362 -6.73 -19.26 -28.73
C VAL A 362 -6.94 -18.87 -30.19
N TYR A 363 -6.39 -17.73 -30.63
CA TYR A 363 -6.48 -17.29 -32.03
C TYR A 363 -5.82 -18.29 -32.98
N LEU A 364 -4.60 -18.76 -32.68
CA LEU A 364 -3.90 -19.76 -33.50
C LEU A 364 -4.65 -21.10 -33.55
N THR A 365 -5.34 -21.47 -32.46
CA THR A 365 -6.19 -22.67 -32.41
C THR A 365 -7.42 -22.51 -33.31
N GLN A 366 -8.06 -21.33 -33.32
CA GLN A 366 -9.19 -21.03 -34.21
C GLN A 366 -8.79 -21.05 -35.70
N GLN A 367 -7.54 -20.73 -36.01
CA GLN A 367 -7.00 -20.78 -37.38
C GLN A 367 -6.56 -22.20 -37.82
N ASN A 368 -6.89 -23.25 -37.05
CA ASN A 368 -6.51 -24.64 -37.31
C ASN A 368 -5.00 -24.91 -37.42
N VAL A 369 -4.15 -23.99 -36.95
CA VAL A 369 -2.68 -24.16 -36.95
C VAL A 369 -2.27 -25.34 -36.06
N PHE A 370 -3.03 -25.60 -34.99
CA PHE A 370 -2.84 -26.73 -34.07
C PHE A 370 -3.86 -27.86 -34.27
N SER A 371 -4.33 -28.10 -35.50
CA SER A 371 -5.20 -29.26 -35.74
C SER A 371 -4.44 -30.57 -35.44
N ALA A 372 -5.11 -31.49 -34.76
CA ALA A 372 -4.50 -32.75 -34.32
C ALA A 372 -3.91 -33.55 -35.49
N ASP A 373 -4.57 -33.50 -36.65
CA ASP A 373 -4.15 -34.17 -37.88
C ASP A 373 -2.92 -33.52 -38.53
N ALA A 374 -2.85 -32.18 -38.56
CA ALA A 374 -1.69 -31.47 -39.11
C ALA A 374 -0.44 -31.66 -38.24
N MET A 375 -0.60 -31.64 -36.92
CA MET A 375 0.49 -31.89 -35.99
C MET A 375 0.98 -33.33 -36.06
N THR A 376 0.09 -34.32 -36.07
CA THR A 376 0.49 -35.74 -36.21
C THR A 376 1.18 -36.01 -37.55
N ALA A 377 0.70 -35.40 -38.66
CA ALA A 377 1.36 -35.49 -39.96
C ALA A 377 2.76 -34.84 -39.97
N LEU A 378 2.93 -33.68 -39.33
CA LEU A 378 4.23 -33.00 -39.21
C LEU A 378 5.22 -33.79 -38.35
N LEU A 379 4.76 -34.33 -37.22
CA LEU A 379 5.55 -35.16 -36.32
C LEU A 379 5.96 -36.49 -37.01
N GLY A 380 5.06 -37.09 -37.80
CA GLY A 380 5.34 -38.28 -38.60
C GLY A 380 6.40 -38.08 -39.68
N ARG A 381 6.53 -36.86 -40.24
CA ARG A 381 7.59 -36.51 -41.20
C ARG A 381 8.97 -36.38 -40.56
N HIS A 382 9.05 -36.15 -39.25
CA HIS A 382 10.30 -35.92 -38.53
C HIS A 382 10.41 -36.77 -37.25
N PRO A 383 10.51 -38.11 -37.37
CA PRO A 383 10.42 -39.03 -36.23
C PRO A 383 11.54 -38.86 -35.18
N VAL A 384 12.69 -38.29 -35.56
CA VAL A 384 13.83 -38.05 -34.66
C VAL A 384 13.83 -36.61 -34.12
N ALA A 385 13.63 -35.61 -34.97
CA ALA A 385 13.70 -34.21 -34.55
C ALA A 385 12.53 -33.82 -33.64
N ALA A 386 11.35 -34.39 -33.83
CA ALA A 386 10.17 -34.06 -33.04
C ALA A 386 10.32 -34.40 -31.54
N PRO A 387 10.71 -35.63 -31.14
CA PRO A 387 11.00 -35.92 -29.73
C PRO A 387 12.11 -35.06 -29.14
N LEU A 388 13.17 -34.76 -29.91
CA LEU A 388 14.27 -33.90 -29.46
C LEU A 388 13.81 -32.48 -29.16
N ILE A 389 13.04 -31.87 -30.06
CA ILE A 389 12.46 -30.53 -29.85
C ILE A 389 11.51 -30.54 -28.65
N PHE A 390 10.67 -31.59 -28.52
CA PHE A 390 9.80 -31.75 -27.37
C PHE A 390 10.59 -31.80 -26.05
N LEU A 391 11.68 -32.57 -26.00
CA LEU A 391 12.57 -32.66 -24.83
C LEU A 391 13.22 -31.30 -24.51
N CYS A 392 13.67 -30.55 -25.52
CA CYS A 392 14.21 -29.20 -25.33
C CYS A 392 13.17 -28.22 -24.76
N ILE A 393 11.94 -28.25 -25.29
CA ILE A 393 10.83 -27.43 -24.79
C ILE A 393 10.51 -27.80 -23.34
N TYR A 394 10.42 -29.09 -23.04
CA TYR A 394 10.15 -29.57 -21.68
C TYR A 394 11.32 -29.23 -20.73
N ALA A 395 12.57 -29.29 -21.19
CA ALA A 395 13.73 -28.92 -20.37
C ALA A 395 13.72 -27.44 -19.94
N ILE A 396 13.23 -26.54 -20.79
CA ILE A 396 13.21 -25.10 -20.48
C ILE A 396 11.94 -24.70 -19.71
N SER A 397 10.82 -25.38 -19.98
CA SER A 397 9.49 -25.00 -19.48
C SER A 397 9.38 -24.79 -17.97
N PRO A 398 9.88 -25.69 -17.10
CA PRO A 398 9.80 -25.50 -15.65
C PRO A 398 10.56 -24.27 -15.15
N SER A 399 11.66 -23.90 -15.82
CA SER A 399 12.44 -22.69 -15.49
C SER A 399 11.63 -21.42 -15.72
N LEU A 400 10.77 -21.43 -16.76
CA LEU A 400 9.87 -20.34 -17.13
C LEU A 400 8.52 -20.39 -16.41
N PHE A 401 8.35 -21.29 -15.43
CA PHE A 401 7.08 -21.53 -14.72
C PHE A 401 5.92 -21.93 -15.64
N LEU A 402 6.20 -22.46 -16.83
CA LEU A 402 5.16 -22.98 -17.72
C LEU A 402 4.55 -24.26 -17.14
N PRO A 403 3.23 -24.49 -17.30
CA PRO A 403 2.58 -25.69 -16.78
C PRO A 403 3.08 -26.93 -17.51
N SER A 404 3.56 -27.94 -16.77
CA SER A 404 4.11 -29.18 -17.33
C SER A 404 3.05 -30.24 -17.67
N ILE A 405 1.84 -30.12 -17.10
CA ILE A 405 0.74 -31.07 -17.35
C ILE A 405 0.36 -31.12 -18.84
N PRO A 406 0.17 -29.98 -19.55
CA PRO A 406 -0.08 -30.00 -21.00
C PRO A 406 1.00 -30.75 -21.81
N LEU A 407 2.27 -30.63 -21.43
CA LEU A 407 3.36 -31.32 -22.11
C LEU A 407 3.30 -32.84 -21.88
N ALA A 408 2.99 -33.29 -20.67
CA ALA A 408 2.79 -34.72 -20.37
C ALA A 408 1.59 -35.31 -21.13
N LEU A 409 0.48 -34.57 -21.20
CA LEU A 409 -0.70 -34.96 -21.98
C LEU A 409 -0.37 -35.05 -23.47
N ALA A 410 0.32 -34.05 -24.01
CA ALA A 410 0.77 -34.03 -25.41
C ALA A 410 1.69 -35.21 -25.72
N ALA A 411 2.60 -35.56 -24.81
CA ALA A 411 3.48 -36.72 -24.99
C ALA A 411 2.69 -38.02 -25.19
N GLY A 412 1.64 -38.23 -24.40
CA GLY A 412 0.73 -39.36 -24.55
C GLY A 412 -0.09 -39.31 -25.82
N PHE A 413 -0.61 -38.13 -26.15
CA PHE A 413 -1.42 -37.90 -27.36
C PHE A 413 -0.65 -38.26 -28.64
N PHE A 414 0.61 -37.84 -28.75
CA PHE A 414 1.41 -38.00 -29.97
C PHE A 414 2.21 -39.30 -30.05
N TRP A 415 2.75 -39.79 -28.93
CA TRP A 415 3.66 -40.96 -28.91
C TRP A 415 3.09 -42.17 -28.15
N GLY A 416 1.84 -42.10 -27.71
CA GLY A 416 1.17 -43.18 -27.00
C GLY A 416 1.67 -43.39 -25.57
N PRO A 417 1.22 -44.48 -24.90
CA PRO A 417 1.41 -44.63 -23.47
C PRO A 417 2.84 -45.03 -23.08
N VAL A 418 3.58 -45.72 -23.95
CA VAL A 418 4.95 -46.19 -23.66
C VAL A 418 5.97 -45.09 -23.97
N TRP A 419 6.07 -44.68 -25.23
CA TRP A 419 7.04 -43.65 -25.65
C TRP A 419 6.70 -42.27 -25.09
N GLY A 420 5.42 -41.96 -24.91
CA GLY A 420 5.00 -40.73 -24.21
C GLY A 420 5.52 -40.68 -22.77
N VAL A 421 5.55 -41.81 -22.04
CA VAL A 421 6.12 -41.86 -20.68
C VAL A 421 7.62 -41.62 -20.74
N VAL A 422 8.33 -42.29 -21.65
CA VAL A 422 9.78 -42.13 -21.82
C VAL A 422 10.15 -40.68 -22.10
N PHE A 423 9.47 -40.02 -23.04
CA PHE A 423 9.76 -38.61 -23.37
C PHE A 423 9.33 -37.65 -22.26
N SER A 424 8.16 -37.87 -21.65
CA SER A 424 7.65 -37.01 -20.59
C SER A 424 8.50 -37.07 -19.32
N ILE A 425 8.89 -38.27 -18.86
CA ILE A 425 9.71 -38.38 -17.65
C ILE A 425 11.13 -37.86 -17.88
N SER A 426 11.70 -38.10 -19.06
CA SER A 426 13.02 -37.59 -19.43
C SER A 426 12.99 -36.06 -19.50
N GLY A 427 11.99 -35.49 -20.19
CA GLY A 427 11.79 -34.05 -20.29
C GLY A 427 11.53 -33.38 -18.95
N ALA A 428 10.66 -33.95 -18.11
CA ALA A 428 10.38 -33.43 -16.77
C ALA A 428 11.61 -33.50 -15.86
N THR A 429 12.39 -34.58 -15.93
CA THR A 429 13.61 -34.75 -15.14
C THR A 429 14.67 -33.75 -15.58
N LEU A 430 14.96 -33.65 -16.88
CA LEU A 430 15.88 -32.66 -17.43
C LEU A 430 15.44 -31.22 -17.12
N GLY A 431 14.14 -30.94 -17.25
CA GLY A 431 13.59 -29.63 -16.95
C GLY A 431 13.59 -29.27 -15.48
N SER A 432 13.71 -30.25 -14.59
CA SER A 432 13.90 -30.03 -13.17
C SER A 432 15.34 -29.66 -12.81
N CYS A 433 16.32 -29.97 -13.67
CA CYS A 433 17.75 -29.73 -13.41
C CYS A 433 18.14 -28.26 -13.56
N LEU A 434 17.67 -27.59 -14.62
CA LEU A 434 17.92 -26.17 -14.86
C LEU A 434 17.52 -25.27 -13.67
N PRO A 435 16.27 -25.26 -13.17
CA PRO A 435 15.87 -24.43 -12.04
C PRO A 435 16.58 -24.81 -10.74
N PHE A 436 16.95 -26.08 -10.56
CA PHE A 436 17.77 -26.54 -9.43
C PHE A 436 19.17 -25.92 -9.45
N PHE A 437 19.84 -25.91 -10.60
CA PHE A 437 21.17 -25.30 -10.71
C PHE A 437 21.12 -23.77 -10.70
N LEU A 438 20.11 -23.16 -11.32
CA LEU A 438 19.90 -21.71 -11.26
C LEU A 438 19.69 -21.24 -9.82
N SER A 439 18.86 -21.93 -9.04
CA SER A 439 18.70 -21.59 -7.62
C SER A 439 19.98 -21.79 -6.83
N ARG A 440 20.68 -22.91 -7.06
CA ARG A 440 21.91 -23.24 -6.32
C ARG A 440 23.08 -22.29 -6.58
N TYR A 441 23.33 -21.95 -7.83
CA TYR A 441 24.55 -21.21 -8.19
C TYR A 441 24.31 -19.73 -8.48
N LEU A 442 23.11 -19.34 -8.90
CA LEU A 442 22.82 -17.96 -9.31
C LEU A 442 21.96 -17.19 -8.30
N PHE A 443 20.99 -17.85 -7.65
CA PHE A 443 20.02 -17.16 -6.80
C PHE A 443 20.22 -17.38 -5.29
N GLN A 444 21.14 -18.25 -4.88
CA GLN A 444 21.32 -18.61 -3.48
C GLN A 444 21.60 -17.40 -2.59
N ASP A 445 22.55 -16.53 -2.97
CA ASP A 445 22.94 -15.35 -2.18
C ASP A 445 21.83 -14.28 -2.14
N ALA A 446 21.13 -14.09 -3.26
CA ALA A 446 20.03 -13.14 -3.38
C ALA A 446 18.81 -13.54 -2.54
N VAL A 447 18.60 -14.85 -2.32
CA VAL A 447 17.54 -15.37 -1.45
C VAL A 447 17.98 -15.35 0.01
N LYS A 448 19.21 -15.79 0.31
CA LYS A 448 19.77 -15.82 1.66
C LYS A 448 19.75 -14.43 2.32
N SER A 449 20.06 -13.38 1.57
CA SER A 449 20.02 -11.99 2.05
C SER A 449 18.61 -11.44 2.40
N LYS A 450 17.54 -12.15 2.01
CA LYS A 450 16.14 -11.71 2.22
C LYS A 450 15.37 -12.57 3.22
N VAL A 451 15.92 -13.70 3.65
CA VAL A 451 15.27 -14.63 4.57
C VAL A 451 15.96 -14.51 5.94
N PRO A 452 15.21 -14.38 7.06
CA PRO A 452 15.80 -14.38 8.39
C PRO A 452 16.64 -15.64 8.64
N ILE A 453 17.81 -15.47 9.27
CA ILE A 453 18.80 -16.55 9.45
C ILE A 453 18.20 -17.80 10.13
N GLU A 454 17.36 -17.60 11.16
CA GLU A 454 16.70 -18.69 11.90
C GLU A 454 15.78 -19.56 11.02
N ARG A 455 15.03 -18.93 10.11
CA ARG A 455 14.13 -19.67 9.19
C ARG A 455 14.90 -20.38 8.10
N TRP A 456 16.00 -19.78 7.65
CA TRP A 456 16.89 -20.35 6.66
C TRP A 456 17.55 -21.62 7.20
N ASP A 457 18.11 -21.54 8.41
CA ASP A 457 18.80 -22.66 9.06
C ASP A 457 17.83 -23.78 9.45
N TRP A 458 16.65 -23.45 9.96
CA TRP A 458 15.59 -24.44 10.23
C TRP A 458 15.17 -25.20 8.95
N PHE A 459 15.00 -24.48 7.84
CA PHE A 459 14.63 -25.08 6.56
C PHE A 459 15.74 -25.99 6.03
N GLN A 460 17.00 -25.56 6.13
CA GLN A 460 18.14 -26.39 5.74
C GLN A 460 18.23 -27.65 6.62
N ASP A 461 18.14 -27.54 7.95
CA ASP A 461 18.26 -28.68 8.86
C ASP A 461 17.16 -29.73 8.63
N LYS A 462 15.89 -29.32 8.55
CA LYS A 462 14.76 -30.25 8.32
C LYS A 462 14.89 -31.03 7.00
N VAL A 463 15.37 -30.38 5.95
CA VAL A 463 15.56 -31.03 4.64
C VAL A 463 16.84 -31.88 4.61
N SER A 464 17.91 -31.44 5.26
CA SER A 464 19.20 -32.16 5.36
C SER A 464 19.03 -33.53 6.00
N ARG A 465 18.23 -33.61 7.06
CA ARG A 465 17.97 -34.87 7.80
C ARG A 465 17.30 -35.96 6.96
N HIS A 466 16.61 -35.59 5.88
CA HIS A 466 15.79 -36.52 5.09
C HIS A 466 16.30 -36.75 3.66
N GLY A 467 17.20 -35.90 3.14
CA GLY A 467 17.89 -36.09 1.87
C GLY A 467 16.94 -36.45 0.71
N TRP A 468 17.17 -37.61 0.07
CA TRP A 468 16.32 -38.11 -1.02
C TRP A 468 14.85 -38.36 -0.63
N LYS A 469 14.57 -38.68 0.64
CA LYS A 469 13.22 -38.97 1.12
C LYS A 469 12.34 -37.72 1.06
N ALA A 470 12.91 -36.55 1.30
CA ALA A 470 12.20 -35.28 1.18
C ALA A 470 11.75 -35.04 -0.27
N VAL A 471 12.65 -35.27 -1.24
CA VAL A 471 12.34 -35.17 -2.67
C VAL A 471 11.25 -36.17 -3.03
N ALA A 472 11.44 -37.45 -2.69
CA ALA A 472 10.48 -38.52 -2.96
C ALA A 472 9.06 -38.19 -2.45
N PHE A 473 8.95 -37.74 -1.21
CA PHE A 473 7.68 -37.41 -0.59
C PHE A 473 6.95 -36.28 -1.34
N THR A 474 7.67 -35.22 -1.70
CA THR A 474 7.07 -34.09 -2.44
C THR A 474 6.69 -34.43 -3.88
N ARG A 475 7.33 -35.43 -4.50
CA ARG A 475 6.95 -35.89 -5.85
C ARG A 475 5.73 -36.80 -5.84
N LEU A 476 5.52 -37.57 -4.76
CA LEU A 476 4.36 -38.42 -4.59
C LEU A 476 3.12 -37.66 -4.14
N ILE A 477 3.28 -36.65 -3.28
CA ILE A 477 2.18 -35.84 -2.75
C ILE A 477 2.29 -34.42 -3.29
N PRO A 478 1.54 -34.06 -4.36
CA PRO A 478 1.64 -32.78 -5.04
C PRO A 478 0.93 -31.66 -4.26
N VAL A 479 1.33 -31.41 -3.01
CA VAL A 479 0.85 -30.27 -2.21
C VAL A 479 1.40 -28.96 -2.77
N PHE A 480 2.61 -29.00 -3.33
CA PHE A 480 3.32 -27.83 -3.83
C PHE A 480 3.50 -27.89 -5.35
N PRO A 481 3.50 -26.73 -6.04
CA PRO A 481 3.72 -26.68 -7.48
C PRO A 481 5.11 -27.22 -7.88
N PHE A 482 5.15 -28.10 -8.88
CA PHE A 482 6.38 -28.72 -9.41
C PHE A 482 7.48 -27.70 -9.72
N ASN A 483 7.14 -26.62 -10.42
CA ASN A 483 8.08 -25.59 -10.83
C ASN A 483 8.75 -24.92 -9.62
N LEU A 484 7.98 -24.61 -8.57
CA LEU A 484 8.49 -23.99 -7.35
C LEU A 484 9.41 -24.93 -6.58
N LEU A 485 9.02 -26.20 -6.44
CA LEU A 485 9.81 -27.21 -5.72
C LEU A 485 11.22 -27.36 -6.29
N ASN A 486 11.37 -27.29 -7.62
CA ASN A 486 12.68 -27.44 -8.26
C ASN A 486 13.67 -26.34 -7.82
N TYR A 487 13.20 -25.09 -7.70
CA TYR A 487 14.00 -23.99 -7.17
C TYR A 487 14.24 -24.13 -5.66
N LEU A 488 13.24 -24.57 -4.89
CA LEU A 488 13.40 -24.78 -3.45
C LEU A 488 14.47 -25.83 -3.14
N PHE A 489 14.47 -26.96 -3.86
CA PHE A 489 15.46 -28.00 -3.66
C PHE A 489 16.88 -27.57 -4.04
N GLY A 490 17.07 -26.69 -5.03
CA GLY A 490 18.40 -26.17 -5.35
C GLY A 490 18.99 -25.29 -4.25
N LEU A 491 18.15 -24.61 -3.46
CA LEU A 491 18.54 -23.84 -2.27
C LEU A 491 18.87 -24.72 -1.05
N THR A 492 18.54 -26.01 -1.09
CA THR A 492 18.81 -26.96 0.00
C THR A 492 20.16 -27.63 -0.19
N PRO A 493 20.79 -28.18 0.86
CA PRO A 493 22.05 -28.91 0.75
C PRO A 493 21.91 -30.33 0.16
N ILE A 494 20.74 -30.71 -0.37
CA ILE A 494 20.54 -32.03 -0.99
C ILE A 494 21.52 -32.22 -2.16
N PRO A 495 22.28 -33.32 -2.21
CA PRO A 495 23.15 -33.62 -3.35
C PRO A 495 22.33 -33.78 -4.63
N PHE A 496 22.82 -33.24 -5.76
CA PHE A 496 22.13 -33.30 -7.05
C PHE A 496 21.73 -34.73 -7.45
N ARG A 497 22.57 -35.72 -7.13
CA ARG A 497 22.28 -37.13 -7.38
C ARG A 497 20.98 -37.58 -6.70
N HIS A 498 20.83 -37.27 -5.40
CA HIS A 498 19.62 -37.59 -4.64
C HIS A 498 18.39 -36.91 -5.20
N TYR A 499 18.52 -35.67 -5.67
CA TYR A 499 17.43 -34.96 -6.32
C TYR A 499 17.03 -35.59 -7.67
N LEU A 500 18.02 -35.92 -8.51
CA LEU A 500 17.81 -36.41 -9.88
C LEU A 500 17.10 -37.76 -9.91
N TRP A 501 17.65 -38.77 -9.22
CA TRP A 501 17.06 -40.12 -9.26
C TRP A 501 15.70 -40.16 -8.55
N SER A 502 15.56 -39.42 -7.44
CA SER A 502 14.27 -39.37 -6.73
C SER A 502 13.20 -38.70 -7.58
N THR A 503 13.55 -37.63 -8.30
CA THR A 503 12.63 -36.98 -9.23
C THR A 503 12.21 -37.93 -10.34
N PHE A 504 13.14 -38.65 -10.96
CA PHE A 504 12.86 -39.62 -12.01
C PHE A 504 11.93 -40.76 -11.54
N VAL A 505 12.23 -41.38 -10.39
CA VAL A 505 11.49 -42.56 -9.90
C VAL A 505 10.13 -42.17 -9.33
N PHE A 506 10.07 -41.15 -8.47
CA PHE A 506 8.85 -40.85 -7.72
C PHE A 506 7.84 -39.99 -8.50
N MET A 507 8.24 -39.39 -9.62
CA MET A 507 7.28 -38.78 -10.57
C MET A 507 6.68 -39.79 -11.54
N LEU A 508 7.26 -40.99 -11.67
CA LEU A 508 6.84 -41.97 -12.66
C LEU A 508 5.34 -42.34 -12.58
N PRO A 509 4.75 -42.57 -11.38
CA PRO A 509 3.32 -42.90 -11.29
C PRO A 509 2.43 -41.77 -11.83
N ALA A 510 2.70 -40.52 -11.41
CA ALA A 510 1.95 -39.37 -11.90
C ALA A 510 2.15 -39.17 -13.41
N CYS A 511 3.37 -39.36 -13.91
CA CYS A 511 3.69 -39.27 -15.33
C CYS A 511 2.92 -40.31 -16.15
N ILE A 512 2.90 -41.57 -15.71
CA ILE A 512 2.13 -42.65 -16.34
C ILE A 512 0.65 -42.27 -16.38
N ALA A 513 0.10 -41.74 -15.30
CA ALA A 513 -1.31 -41.36 -15.24
C ALA A 513 -1.67 -40.30 -16.29
N PHE A 514 -0.90 -39.21 -16.35
CA PHE A 514 -1.16 -38.13 -17.31
C PHE A 514 -0.92 -38.58 -18.76
N VAL A 515 0.18 -39.30 -19.03
CA VAL A 515 0.47 -39.78 -20.39
C VAL A 515 -0.59 -40.79 -20.86
N ALA A 516 -1.02 -41.73 -20.00
CA ALA A 516 -2.07 -42.67 -20.33
C ALA A 516 -3.39 -41.96 -20.67
N PHE A 517 -3.76 -40.94 -19.89
CA PHE A 517 -4.92 -40.11 -20.18
C PHE A 517 -4.78 -39.36 -21.51
N GLY A 518 -3.61 -38.75 -21.78
CA GLY A 518 -3.32 -38.09 -23.05
C GLY A 518 -3.39 -39.04 -24.25
N SER A 519 -2.88 -40.26 -24.11
CA SER A 519 -2.96 -41.31 -25.14
C SER A 519 -4.39 -41.74 -25.41
N SER A 520 -5.21 -41.92 -24.38
CA SER A 520 -6.63 -42.22 -24.53
C SER A 520 -7.39 -41.11 -25.24
N LEU A 521 -7.06 -39.85 -24.96
CA LEU A 521 -7.64 -38.71 -25.66
C LEU A 521 -7.23 -38.70 -27.14
N GLY A 522 -5.99 -39.06 -27.44
CA GLY A 522 -5.50 -39.26 -28.81
C GLY A 522 -6.26 -40.36 -29.55
N GLU A 523 -6.44 -41.53 -28.94
CA GLU A 523 -7.20 -42.63 -29.55
C GLU A 523 -8.69 -42.28 -29.77
N LEU A 524 -9.30 -41.51 -28.87
CA LEU A 524 -10.68 -41.07 -29.02
C LEU A 524 -10.82 -40.05 -30.16
N ILE A 525 -10.00 -39.00 -30.17
CA ILE A 525 -10.10 -37.89 -31.12
C ILE A 525 -9.70 -38.33 -32.53
N LEU A 526 -8.64 -39.14 -32.67
CA LEU A 526 -8.10 -39.53 -33.98
C LEU A 526 -8.74 -40.80 -34.55
N ARG A 527 -9.23 -41.72 -33.70
CA ARG A 527 -9.66 -43.07 -34.12
C ARG A 527 -11.06 -43.48 -33.66
N GLY A 528 -11.74 -42.67 -32.84
CA GLY A 528 -13.07 -42.98 -32.31
C GLY A 528 -13.12 -44.20 -31.39
N ASN A 529 -11.98 -44.65 -30.84
CA ASN A 529 -11.91 -45.91 -30.10
C ASN A 529 -12.25 -45.72 -28.61
N ILE A 530 -13.49 -46.05 -28.23
CA ILE A 530 -14.00 -45.94 -26.85
C ILE A 530 -13.30 -46.93 -25.89
N ARG A 531 -12.83 -48.09 -26.38
CA ARG A 531 -12.13 -49.09 -25.53
C ARG A 531 -10.75 -48.59 -25.06
N GLY A 532 -10.08 -47.82 -25.90
CA GLY A 532 -8.82 -47.14 -25.57
C GLY A 532 -8.99 -46.09 -24.48
N LEU A 533 -10.13 -45.39 -24.48
CA LEU A 533 -10.49 -44.41 -23.45
C LEU A 533 -10.65 -45.07 -22.08
N VAL A 534 -11.43 -46.15 -22.02
CA VAL A 534 -11.65 -46.89 -20.76
C VAL A 534 -10.33 -47.42 -20.21
N THR A 535 -9.48 -47.97 -21.08
CA THR A 535 -8.19 -48.56 -20.68
C THR A 535 -7.24 -47.51 -20.08
N GLY A 536 -7.08 -46.35 -20.71
CA GLY A 536 -6.19 -45.32 -20.15
C GLY A 536 -6.80 -44.58 -18.96
N ILE A 537 -8.13 -44.46 -18.83
CA ILE A 537 -8.76 -44.00 -17.58
C ILE A 537 -8.44 -44.96 -16.43
N VAL A 538 -8.57 -46.28 -16.66
CA VAL A 538 -8.22 -47.29 -15.65
C VAL A 538 -6.75 -47.20 -15.25
N ILE A 539 -5.84 -47.09 -16.22
CA ILE A 539 -4.39 -46.91 -15.94
C ILE A 539 -4.14 -45.62 -15.16
N ALA A 540 -4.79 -44.51 -15.52
CA ALA A 540 -4.64 -43.24 -14.83
C ALA A 540 -5.15 -43.29 -13.38
N VAL A 541 -6.31 -43.92 -13.15
CA VAL A 541 -6.88 -44.13 -11.81
C VAL A 541 -5.95 -45.02 -10.98
N LEU A 542 -5.51 -46.16 -11.52
CA LEU A 542 -4.59 -47.07 -10.81
C LEU A 542 -3.26 -46.37 -10.45
N ALA A 543 -2.69 -45.61 -11.38
CA ALA A 543 -1.46 -44.87 -11.15
C ALA A 543 -1.61 -43.73 -10.13
N PHE A 544 -2.79 -43.11 -10.04
CA PHE A 544 -3.10 -42.10 -9.01
C PHE A 544 -3.39 -42.70 -7.63
N LEU A 545 -3.80 -43.97 -7.56
CA LEU A 545 -3.98 -44.70 -6.31
C LEU A 545 -2.65 -45.18 -5.69
N ILE A 546 -1.58 -45.32 -6.49
CA ILE A 546 -0.24 -45.72 -6.00
C ILE A 546 0.29 -44.78 -4.90
N PRO A 547 0.30 -43.43 -5.06
CA PRO A 547 0.69 -42.52 -3.98
C PRO A 547 -0.14 -42.66 -2.70
N VAL A 548 -1.46 -42.92 -2.83
CA VAL A 548 -2.36 -43.12 -1.69
C VAL A 548 -2.03 -44.41 -0.96
N ALA A 549 -1.77 -45.50 -1.69
CA ALA A 549 -1.37 -46.79 -1.14
C ALA A 549 0.01 -46.75 -0.46
N LEU A 550 0.94 -45.92 -0.97
CA LEU A 550 2.27 -45.75 -0.39
C LEU A 550 2.31 -44.78 0.81
N ARG A 551 1.26 -44.00 1.04
CA ARG A 551 1.16 -43.01 2.13
C ARG A 551 1.46 -43.58 3.53
N PRO A 552 0.99 -44.78 3.93
CA PRO A 552 1.28 -45.35 5.25
C PRO A 552 2.76 -45.72 5.41
N PHE A 553 3.38 -46.23 4.35
CA PHE A 553 4.79 -46.62 4.33
C PHE A 553 5.71 -45.42 4.54
N PHE A 554 5.44 -44.29 3.88
CA PHE A 554 6.21 -43.06 4.07
C PHE A 554 5.98 -42.37 5.40
N ARG A 555 4.75 -42.43 5.96
CA ARG A 555 4.48 -41.98 7.34
C ARG A 555 5.32 -42.75 8.36
N LYS A 556 5.54 -44.05 8.16
CA LYS A 556 6.36 -44.90 9.03
C LYS A 556 7.86 -44.59 8.92
N ILE A 557 8.32 -44.12 7.75
CA ILE A 557 9.72 -43.73 7.50
C ILE A 557 10.05 -42.33 8.05
N GLY A 558 9.07 -41.42 8.11
CA GLY A 558 9.23 -40.07 8.69
C GLY A 558 9.00 -39.98 10.20
N GLY A 559 8.56 -41.07 10.85
CA GLY A 559 8.14 -41.09 12.25
C GLY A 559 9.15 -41.66 13.24
N ASN A 560 10.45 -41.72 12.93
CA ASN A 560 11.43 -42.29 13.86
C ASN A 560 12.57 -41.31 14.18
N ARG A 561 12.69 -40.97 15.48
CA ARG A 561 13.64 -40.08 16.18
C ARG A 561 13.21 -38.61 16.36
N ASP A 562 12.15 -38.41 17.14
CA ASP A 562 12.00 -37.25 18.05
C ASP A 562 12.25 -37.74 19.50
N GLU A 563 13.40 -38.38 19.75
CA GLU A 563 13.89 -38.62 21.11
C GLU A 563 15.25 -37.94 21.23
N THR A 564 15.43 -37.22 22.33
CA THR A 564 16.56 -36.34 22.74
C THR A 564 16.56 -34.91 22.14
N ILE A 565 15.63 -34.07 22.59
CA ILE A 565 15.97 -32.69 22.92
C ILE A 565 16.13 -32.67 24.44
N GLU A 566 17.39 -32.68 24.89
CA GLU A 566 17.73 -32.35 26.27
C GLU A 566 17.30 -30.92 26.57
N ASP A 567 16.68 -30.77 27.74
CA ASP A 567 16.38 -29.52 28.43
C ASP A 567 17.63 -28.61 28.43
N HIS A 568 17.46 -27.36 27.97
CA HIS A 568 18.43 -26.30 28.20
C HIS A 568 17.90 -25.47 29.39
N PRO A 569 18.46 -25.62 30.61
CA PRO A 569 18.06 -24.77 31.73
C PRO A 569 18.99 -23.57 31.77
N ASP A 570 18.54 -22.41 31.30
CA ASP A 570 19.15 -21.15 31.68
C ASP A 570 18.09 -20.09 31.99
N LYS A 571 17.63 -20.16 33.24
CA LYS A 571 17.14 -19.00 34.00
C LYS A 571 18.10 -18.80 35.18
N PRO A 572 18.83 -17.69 35.27
CA PRO A 572 19.34 -17.25 36.55
C PRO A 572 18.21 -16.62 37.37
N ARG A 573 18.19 -16.99 38.65
CA ARG A 573 17.26 -16.55 39.69
C ARG A 573 17.45 -15.07 40.02
N GLN A 574 16.38 -14.51 40.58
CA GLN A 574 16.32 -13.24 41.30
C GLN A 574 17.49 -13.03 42.25
N SER A 575 18.02 -11.81 42.24
CA SER A 575 18.34 -10.99 43.41
C SER A 575 18.16 -9.53 43.04
#